data_AF-A0A158DX50-F1
#
_entry.id   AF-A0A158DX50-F1
#
_cell.length_a   1.000
_cell.length_b   1.000
_cell.length_c   1.000
_cell.angle_alpha   90.00
_cell.angle_beta   90.00
_cell.angle_gamma   90.00
#
_symmetry.space_group_name_H-M   'P 1'
#
loop_
_entity.id
_entity.type
_entity.pdbx_description
1 polymer ?
#
loop_
_entity_poly.entity_id
_entity_poly.type
_entity_poly.pdbx_seq_one_letter_code
_entity_poly.pdbx_strand_id
1 'polypeptide(L)'
;MIIGVKPDGSKERVAIGDGYRESKASWLELLLDLKARGLQAGPLLAVGDGAMGFWAALEEVFPVTRGQRCWFHYADVRIMPKSGCDTRLLAANAL
;
A
#
# COMPACT_ATOMS: atom_id res chain seq x y z
N MET A 1 6.65 -1.06 6.38
CA MET A 1 7.46 -2.13 5.75
C MET A 1 6.84 -2.50 4.40
N ILE A 2 7.65 -2.86 3.40
CA ILE A 2 7.20 -3.36 2.10
C ILE A 2 7.89 -4.70 1.79
N ILE A 3 7.09 -5.66 1.33
CA ILE A 3 7.55 -6.94 0.78
C ILE A 3 7.25 -6.93 -0.72
N GLY A 4 8.29 -7.11 -1.54
CA GLY A 4 8.17 -7.27 -2.99
C GLY A 4 7.97 -8.74 -3.36
N VAL A 5 7.35 -8.96 -4.52
CA VAL A 5 7.22 -10.28 -5.15
C VAL A 5 7.83 -10.20 -6.55
N LYS A 6 8.78 -11.09 -6.84
CA LYS A 6 9.43 -11.18 -8.14
C LYS A 6 8.57 -11.97 -9.14
N PRO A 7 8.86 -11.90 -10.46
CA PRO A 7 8.13 -12.67 -11.47
C PRO A 7 8.14 -14.19 -11.26
N ASP A 8 9.17 -14.70 -10.58
CA ASP A 8 9.29 -16.12 -10.20
C ASP A 8 8.47 -16.51 -8.95
N GLY A 9 7.76 -15.54 -8.35
CA GLY A 9 6.93 -15.74 -7.16
C GLY A 9 7.69 -15.65 -5.82
N SER A 10 9.01 -15.49 -5.83
CA SER A 10 9.77 -15.34 -4.59
C SER A 10 9.55 -13.96 -3.95
N LYS A 11 9.63 -13.92 -2.61
CA LYS A 11 9.30 -12.75 -1.79
C LYS A 11 10.53 -12.18 -1.13
N GLU A 12 10.67 -10.86 -1.14
CA GLU A 12 11.80 -10.17 -0.54
C GLU A 12 11.34 -8.96 0.28
N ARG A 13 11.96 -8.75 1.45
CA ARG A 13 11.76 -7.52 2.22
C ARG A 13 12.57 -6.41 1.56
N VAL A 14 11.89 -5.49 0.87
CA VAL A 14 12.55 -4.47 0.04
C VAL A 14 12.69 -3.12 0.77
N ALA A 15 11.90 -2.89 1.81
CA ALA A 15 12.01 -1.71 2.65
C ALA A 15 11.45 -1.95 4.07
N ILE A 16 12.19 -1.48 5.06
CA ILE A 16 11.72 -1.33 6.44
C ILE A 16 12.10 0.09 6.85
N GLY A 17 11.10 0.87 7.24
CA GLY A 17 11.27 2.19 7.84
C GLY A 17 10.49 2.21 9.14
N ASP A 18 11.05 2.89 10.13
CA ASP A 18 10.44 3.15 11.43
C ASP A 18 9.24 4.10 11.30
N GLY A 19 9.38 5.16 10.48
CA GLY A 19 8.31 6.09 10.10
C GLY A 19 7.68 6.86 11.27
N TYR A 20 7.59 8.18 11.17
CA TYR A 20 6.85 8.97 12.16
C TYR A 20 5.35 8.97 11.83
N ARG A 21 4.62 7.95 12.32
CA ARG A 21 3.20 7.62 12.00
C ARG A 21 3.03 7.12 10.56
N GLU A 22 1.94 6.40 10.29
CA GLU A 22 1.56 5.93 8.94
C GLU A 22 1.04 7.08 8.04
N SER A 23 1.78 8.19 8.03
CA SER A 23 1.48 9.41 7.30
C SER A 23 1.84 9.27 5.82
N LYS A 24 1.19 10.06 4.95
CA LYS A 24 1.56 10.15 3.53
C LYS A 24 3.05 10.47 3.37
N ALA A 25 3.59 11.41 4.16
CA ALA A 25 4.97 11.83 4.05
C ALA A 25 5.96 10.68 4.32
N SER A 26 5.72 9.90 5.38
CA SER A 26 6.57 8.74 5.70
C SER A 26 6.52 7.65 4.62
N TRP A 27 5.35 7.44 4.02
CA TRP A 27 5.23 6.50 2.90
C TRP A 27 5.87 7.03 1.61
N LEU A 28 5.78 8.34 1.36
CA LEU A 28 6.38 8.99 0.20
C LEU A 28 7.91 8.87 0.24
N GLU A 29 8.52 9.17 1.39
CA GLU A 29 9.96 9.00 1.61
C GLU A 29 10.40 7.56 1.30
N LEU A 30 9.70 6.57 1.85
CA LEU A 30 10.03 5.16 1.67
C LEU A 30 9.84 4.67 0.21
N LEU A 31 8.82 5.17 -0.50
CA LEU A 31 8.58 4.83 -1.91
C LEU A 31 9.58 5.51 -2.85
N LEU A 32 9.96 6.76 -2.55
CA LEU A 32 11.00 7.48 -3.30
C LEU A 32 12.38 6.85 -3.10
N ASP A 33 12.70 6.38 -1.90
CA ASP A 33 13.91 5.59 -1.63
C ASP A 33 13.95 4.31 -2.49
N LEU A 34 12.84 3.56 -2.57
CA LEU A 34 12.75 2.39 -3.44
C LEU A 34 13.00 2.75 -4.91
N LYS A 35 12.45 3.87 -5.38
CA LYS A 35 12.68 4.37 -6.74
C LYS A 35 14.15 4.72 -6.96
N ALA A 36 14.77 5.42 -6.02
CA ALA A 36 16.19 5.77 -6.06
C ALA A 36 17.09 4.52 -6.10
N ARG A 37 16.70 3.43 -5.42
CA ARG A 37 17.40 2.14 -5.43
C ARG A 37 17.15 1.28 -6.67
N GLY A 38 16.35 1.76 -7.63
CA GLY A 38 16.18 1.12 -8.94
C GLY A 38 14.77 0.64 -9.26
N LEU A 39 13.79 0.79 -8.36
CA LEU A 39 12.38 0.50 -8.67
C LEU A 39 11.76 1.63 -9.50
N GLN A 40 12.22 1.79 -10.74
CA GLN A 40 11.82 2.89 -11.62
C GLN A 40 10.35 2.78 -12.07
N ALA A 41 9.89 1.55 -12.30
CA ALA A 41 8.50 1.24 -12.58
C ALA A 41 7.84 0.69 -11.31
N GLY A 42 6.61 1.15 -11.04
CA GLY A 42 5.80 0.64 -9.95
C GLY A 42 5.37 -0.81 -10.18
N PRO A 43 4.98 -1.53 -9.12
CA PRO A 43 4.44 -2.88 -9.27
C PRO A 43 3.10 -2.87 -10.02
N LEU A 44 2.73 -4.00 -10.62
CA LEU A 44 1.42 -4.17 -11.27
C LEU A 44 0.24 -4.15 -10.28
N LEU A 45 0.52 -4.45 -9.02
CA LEU A 45 -0.45 -4.55 -7.93
C LEU A 45 0.25 -4.20 -6.61
N ALA A 46 -0.34 -3.31 -5.83
CA ALA A 46 -0.02 -3.10 -4.43
C ALA A 46 -1.16 -3.65 -3.56
N VAL A 47 -0.80 -4.41 -2.54
CA VAL A 47 -1.75 -4.96 -1.57
C VAL A 47 -1.44 -4.38 -0.20
N GLY A 48 -2.42 -3.71 0.40
CA GLY A 48 -2.23 -2.98 1.65
C GLY A 48 -3.45 -3.04 2.57
N ASP A 49 -3.26 -2.54 3.78
CA ASP A 49 -4.28 -2.39 4.80
C ASP A 49 -4.97 -1.01 4.68
N GLY A 50 -5.72 -0.61 5.74
CA GLY A 50 -6.58 0.58 5.87
C GLY A 50 -5.89 1.92 5.69
N ALA A 51 -4.58 1.96 5.91
CA ALA A 51 -3.85 3.20 6.08
C ALA A 51 -3.91 4.09 4.83
N MET A 52 -4.60 5.24 4.94
CA MET A 52 -4.77 6.18 3.82
C MET A 52 -3.45 6.81 3.36
N GLY A 53 -2.46 6.95 4.27
CA GLY A 53 -1.16 7.54 3.95
C GLY A 53 -0.41 6.75 2.87
N PHE A 54 -0.47 5.42 2.91
CA PHE A 54 0.18 4.56 1.92
C PHE A 54 -0.41 4.77 0.53
N TRP A 55 -1.74 4.72 0.43
CA TRP A 55 -2.45 4.84 -0.85
C TRP A 55 -2.22 6.21 -1.49
N ALA A 56 -2.28 7.28 -0.71
CA ALA A 56 -2.04 8.64 -1.21
C ALA A 56 -0.59 8.86 -1.68
N ALA A 57 0.39 8.19 -1.07
CA ALA A 57 1.79 8.25 -1.52
C ALA A 57 2.02 7.36 -2.76
N LEU A 58 1.38 6.18 -2.81
CA LEU A 58 1.50 5.25 -3.93
C LEU A 58 0.97 5.86 -5.23
N GLU A 59 -0.19 6.52 -5.19
CA GLU A 59 -0.78 7.20 -6.34
C GLU A 59 0.14 8.30 -6.89
N GLU A 60 0.89 8.98 -6.01
CA GLU A 60 1.84 10.02 -6.41
C GLU A 60 3.11 9.45 -7.05
N VAL A 61 3.70 8.40 -6.47
CA VAL A 61 4.99 7.85 -6.96
C VAL A 61 4.81 6.88 -8.13
N PHE A 62 3.73 6.10 -8.11
CA PHE A 62 3.44 5.01 -9.04
C PHE A 62 1.95 5.00 -9.45
N PRO A 63 1.48 6.01 -10.21
CA PRO A 63 0.05 6.22 -10.50
C PRO A 63 -0.61 5.08 -11.30
N VAL A 64 0.18 4.26 -11.99
CA VAL A 64 -0.32 3.12 -12.78
C VAL A 64 -0.44 1.82 -11.96
N THR A 65 0.05 1.80 -10.72
CA THR A 65 -0.05 0.64 -9.83
C THR A 65 -1.49 0.44 -9.38
N ARG A 66 -2.04 -0.74 -9.61
CA ARG A 66 -3.39 -1.09 -9.13
C ARG A 66 -3.37 -1.31 -7.63
N GLY A 67 -4.37 -0.77 -6.92
CA GLY A 67 -4.54 -0.99 -5.49
C GLY A 67 -5.50 -2.15 -5.20
N GLN A 68 -5.14 -2.98 -4.21
CA GLN A 68 -6.03 -4.00 -3.64
C GLN A 68 -5.97 -3.99 -2.12
N ARG A 69 -7.13 -4.15 -1.50
CA ARG A 69 -7.27 -4.36 -0.06
C ARG A 69 -6.81 -5.77 0.30
N CYS A 70 -5.92 -5.88 1.29
CA CYS A 70 -5.47 -7.17 1.78
C CYS A 70 -6.64 -7.95 2.39
N TRP A 71 -6.91 -9.15 1.89
CA TRP A 71 -7.98 -9.99 2.41
C TRP A 71 -7.80 -10.35 3.88
N PHE A 72 -6.56 -10.60 4.34
CA PHE A 72 -6.30 -10.88 5.75
C PHE A 72 -6.64 -9.69 6.66
N HIS A 73 -6.27 -8.47 6.26
CA HIS A 73 -6.63 -7.26 7.01
C HIS A 73 -8.13 -6.91 6.89
N TYR A 74 -8.78 -7.31 5.80
CA TYR A 74 -10.20 -7.08 5.58
C TYR A 74 -11.09 -8.08 6.35
N ALA A 75 -10.72 -9.36 6.36
CA ALA A 75 -11.42 -10.40 7.09
C ALA A 75 -11.32 -10.21 8.61
N ASP A 76 -10.29 -9.50 9.07
CA ASP A 76 -10.14 -9.04 10.45
C ASP A 76 -10.86 -7.69 10.69
N VAL A 77 -12.17 -7.63 10.40
CA VAL A 77 -13.08 -6.48 10.61
C VAL A 77 -13.16 -5.96 12.07
N ARG A 78 -12.29 -6.42 12.99
CA ARG A 78 -12.23 -5.98 14.40
C ARG A 78 -11.04 -5.07 14.74
N ILE A 79 -10.04 -4.90 13.86
CA ILE A 79 -8.82 -4.11 14.17
C ILE A 79 -8.55 -3.02 13.11
N MET A 80 -9.57 -2.23 12.74
CA MET A 80 -9.38 -1.02 11.93
C MET A 80 -8.96 0.19 12.78
N PRO A 81 -8.01 1.05 12.33
CA PRO A 81 -7.96 2.43 12.79
C PRO A 81 -9.15 3.17 12.15
N LYS A 82 -10.08 3.66 12.99
CA LYS A 82 -11.20 4.47 12.54
C LYS A 82 -10.70 5.85 12.09
N SER A 83 -10.74 6.11 10.79
CA SER A 83 -10.76 7.47 10.26
C SER A 83 -11.58 7.54 8.97
N GLY A 84 -12.87 7.86 9.12
CA GLY A 84 -13.59 8.81 8.27
C GLY A 84 -13.83 8.53 6.78
N CYS A 85 -13.79 7.29 6.29
CA CYS A 85 -14.13 6.99 4.89
C CYS A 85 -15.61 6.58 4.75
N ASP A 86 -16.37 7.27 3.89
CA ASP A 86 -17.80 7.06 3.63
C ASP A 86 -18.07 5.61 3.17
N THR A 87 -18.89 4.90 3.95
CA THR A 87 -19.25 3.50 3.78
C THR A 87 -20.07 3.20 2.52
N ARG A 88 -20.47 4.20 1.72
CA ARG A 88 -21.30 4.00 0.52
C ARG A 88 -20.58 3.46 -0.71
N LEU A 89 -19.23 3.46 -0.75
CA LEU A 89 -18.49 2.97 -1.92
C LEU A 89 -18.20 1.46 -1.93
N LEU A 90 -18.39 0.76 -0.81
CA LEU A 90 -18.00 -0.66 -0.69
C LEU A 90 -19.00 -1.65 -1.31
N ALA A 91 -20.18 -1.21 -1.75
CA ALA A 91 -21.19 -2.10 -2.32
C ALA A 91 -21.06 -2.34 -3.85
N ALA A 92 -20.14 -1.65 -4.55
CA ALA A 92 -20.14 -1.64 -6.00
C ALA A 92 -19.32 -2.76 -6.68
N ASN A 93 -18.48 -3.50 -5.95
CA ASN A 93 -17.56 -4.49 -6.54
C ASN A 93 -17.71 -5.90 -5.95
N ALA A 94 -18.91 -6.24 -5.50
CA ALA A 94 -19.24 -7.61 -5.08
C ALA A 94 -20.34 -8.20 -5.97
N LEU A 95 -20.14 -8.17 -7.30
CA LEU A 95 -20.69 -9.08 -8.31
C LEU A 95 -19.79 -9.03 -9.56
#